data_AF-A0A6I2MH02-F1
#
_entry.id   AF-A0A6I2MH02-F1
#
_cell.length_a   1.000
_cell.length_b   1.000
_cell.length_c   1.000
_cell.angle_alpha   90.00
_cell.angle_beta   90.00
_cell.angle_gamma   90.00
#
_symmetry.space_group_name_H-M   'P 1'
#
loop_
_entity.id
_entity.type
_entity.pdbx_description
1 polymer ?
#
loop_
_entity_poly.entity_id
_entity_poly.type
_entity_poly.pdbx_seq_one_letter_code
_entity_poly.pdbx_strand_id
1 'polypeptide(L)'
;KLNIIPPYILVGHSFGGVNARLFASEYPENVCGLVLVDSTPEDYRERFLPTMSEAFQEAYNKQFVHEGNYEEFMQSLNQLKEDQKKLNIPLIVLSAGKKNHYSP
;
A
#
# COMPACT_ATOMS: atom_id res chain seq x y z
N LYS A 1 -25.93 7.99 0.28
CA LYS A 1 -25.09 6.83 0.67
C LYS A 1 -25.29 5.75 -0.38
N LEU A 2 -24.23 5.06 -0.79
CA LEU A 2 -24.32 3.91 -1.69
C LEU A 2 -24.60 2.67 -0.83
N ASN A 3 -25.73 1.99 -1.03
CA ASN A 3 -26.15 0.85 -0.21
C ASN A 3 -25.44 -0.44 -0.64
N ILE A 4 -24.12 -0.49 -0.45
CA ILE A 4 -23.29 -1.68 -0.78
C ILE A 4 -23.05 -2.46 0.51
N ILE A 5 -23.30 -3.76 0.47
CA ILE A 5 -23.18 -4.68 1.60
C ILE A 5 -21.98 -5.62 1.42
N PRO A 6 -21.33 -6.07 2.52
CA PRO A 6 -20.21 -7.00 2.46
C PRO A 6 -20.65 -8.41 1.99
N PRO A 7 -19.69 -9.28 1.60
CA PRO A 7 -18.24 -9.04 1.63
C PRO A 7 -17.71 -8.29 0.40
N TYR A 8 -16.65 -7.52 0.60
CA TYR A 8 -16.05 -6.65 -0.41
C TYR A 8 -14.83 -7.27 -1.08
N ILE A 9 -14.62 -6.93 -2.35
CA ILE A 9 -13.31 -7.00 -2.97
C ILE A 9 -12.68 -5.62 -2.83
N LEU A 10 -11.54 -5.53 -2.15
CA LEU A 10 -10.81 -4.28 -2.04
C LEU A 10 -9.71 -4.23 -3.10
N VAL A 11 -9.66 -3.11 -3.82
CA VAL A 11 -8.65 -2.84 -4.83
C VAL A 11 -7.86 -1.62 -4.39
N GLY A 12 -6.56 -1.80 -4.14
CA GLY A 12 -5.70 -0.74 -3.62
C GLY A 12 -4.48 -0.52 -4.50
N HIS A 13 -4.31 0.70 -5.00
CA HIS A 13 -3.12 1.12 -5.73
C HIS A 13 -2.17 1.91 -4.84
N SER A 14 -0.85 1.69 -4.97
CA SER A 14 0.18 2.41 -4.19
C SER A 14 -0.16 2.42 -2.70
N PHE A 15 -0.38 3.59 -2.08
CA PHE A 15 -0.78 3.70 -0.68
C PHE A 15 -2.17 3.11 -0.38
N GLY A 16 -3.09 3.14 -1.34
CA GLY A 16 -4.40 2.50 -1.21
C GLY A 16 -4.31 1.00 -0.95
N GLY A 17 -3.23 0.34 -1.37
CA GLY A 17 -2.99 -1.07 -1.05
C GLY A 17 -2.60 -1.31 0.41
N VAL A 18 -1.89 -0.37 1.04
CA VAL A 18 -1.61 -0.38 2.49
C VAL A 18 -2.92 -0.30 3.26
N ASN A 19 -3.77 0.67 2.90
CA ASN A 19 -5.08 0.86 3.51
C ASN A 19 -6.01 -0.35 3.33
N ALA A 20 -6.05 -0.92 2.12
CA ALA A 20 -6.86 -2.10 1.83
C ALA A 20 -6.43 -3.32 2.66
N ARG A 21 -5.13 -3.51 2.85
CA ARG A 21 -4.60 -4.60 3.70
C ARG A 21 -4.95 -4.40 5.17
N LEU A 22 -4.77 -3.19 5.70
CA LEU A 22 -5.14 -2.85 7.09
C LEU A 22 -6.64 -3.06 7.33
N PHE A 23 -7.50 -2.57 6.42
CA PHE A 23 -8.94 -2.78 6.52
C PHE A 23 -9.31 -4.27 6.51
N ALA A 24 -8.72 -5.06 5.60
CA ALA A 24 -8.99 -6.49 5.53
C ALA A 24 -8.51 -7.27 6.77
N SER A 25 -7.48 -6.76 7.45
CA SER A 25 -7.01 -7.33 8.72
C SER A 25 -7.87 -6.96 9.92
N GLU A 26 -8.40 -5.74 9.93
CA GLU A 26 -9.29 -5.26 10.98
C GLU A 26 -10.69 -5.88 10.86
N TYR A 27 -11.19 -6.05 9.63
CA TYR A 27 -12.53 -6.52 9.30
C TYR A 27 -12.52 -7.75 8.36
N PRO A 28 -11.91 -8.89 8.75
CA PRO A 28 -11.72 -10.04 7.86
C PRO A 28 -13.02 -10.66 7.37
N GLU A 29 -14.10 -10.59 8.14
CA GLU A 29 -15.44 -11.06 7.76
C GLU A 29 -16.12 -10.18 6.70
N ASN A 30 -15.66 -8.94 6.54
CA ASN A 30 -16.21 -7.99 5.58
C ASN A 30 -15.50 -8.04 4.22
N VAL A 31 -14.42 -8.82 4.06
CA VAL A 31 -13.60 -8.84 2.84
C VAL A 31 -13.54 -10.25 2.27
N CYS A 32 -13.88 -10.41 1.00
CA CYS A 32 -13.79 -11.69 0.28
C CYS A 32 -12.63 -11.75 -0.72
N GLY A 33 -11.86 -10.68 -0.90
CA GLY A 33 -10.65 -10.70 -1.72
C GLY A 33 -9.90 -9.38 -1.76
N LEU A 34 -8.61 -9.45 -2.11
CA LEU A 34 -7.71 -8.31 -2.26
C LEU A 34 -7.07 -8.27 -3.65
N VAL A 35 -7.02 -7.08 -4.24
CA VAL A 35 -6.24 -6.78 -5.44
C VAL A 35 -5.29 -5.62 -5.13
N LEU A 36 -3.99 -5.91 -5.16
CA LEU A 36 -2.93 -4.92 -4.92
C LEU A 36 -2.34 -4.50 -6.26
N VAL A 37 -2.41 -3.22 -6.60
CA VAL A 37 -1.95 -2.68 -7.89
C VAL A 37 -0.76 -1.78 -7.64
N ASP A 38 0.46 -2.24 -7.96
CA ASP A 38 1.70 -1.53 -7.62
C ASP A 38 1.66 -0.95 -6.19
N SER A 39 1.11 -1.74 -5.26
CA SER A 39 0.93 -1.34 -3.87
C SER A 39 2.29 -1.07 -3.25
N THR A 40 2.37 -0.05 -2.39
CA THR A 40 3.57 0.20 -1.61
C THR A 40 3.83 -0.99 -0.69
N PRO A 41 5.00 -1.64 -0.76
CA PRO A 41 5.44 -2.62 0.23
C PRO A 41 5.68 -1.97 1.60
N GLU A 42 5.38 -2.69 2.68
CA GLU A 42 5.59 -2.25 4.06
C GLU A 42 7.06 -1.91 4.38
N ASP A 43 8.00 -2.49 3.64
CA ASP A 43 9.45 -2.29 3.79
C ASP A 43 10.07 -1.39 2.71
N TYR A 44 9.24 -0.64 1.97
CA TYR A 44 9.68 0.20 0.87
C TYR A 44 10.71 1.25 1.31
N ARG A 45 10.51 1.87 2.47
CA ARG A 45 11.43 2.88 3.01
C ARG A 45 12.79 2.27 3.37
N GLU A 46 12.82 1.07 3.92
CA GLU A 46 14.06 0.44 4.38
C GLU A 46 14.85 -0.18 3.22
N ARG A 47 14.17 -0.66 2.18
CA ARG A 47 14.81 -1.42 1.10
C ARG A 47 14.97 -0.65 -0.20
N PHE A 48 14.00 0.17 -0.57
CA PHE A 48 14.00 0.85 -1.86
C PHE A 48 14.54 2.27 -1.76
N LEU A 49 13.99 3.08 -0.85
CA LEU A 49 14.31 4.51 -0.76
C LEU A 49 15.83 4.81 -0.61
N PRO A 50 16.62 4.04 0.17
CA PRO A 50 18.05 4.28 0.32
C PRO A 50 18.87 3.95 -0.92
N THR A 51 18.30 3.22 -1.89
CA THR A 51 18.96 2.88 -3.17
C THR A 51 18.79 3.95 -4.24
N MET A 52 17.96 4.97 -3.97
CA MET A 52 17.66 6.05 -4.90
C MET A 52 18.51 7.29 -4.62
N SER A 53 18.63 8.18 -5.60
CA SER A 53 19.36 9.45 -5.44
C SER A 53 18.74 10.34 -4.37
N GLU A 54 19.52 11.22 -3.75
CA GLU A 54 19.02 12.19 -2.75
C GLU A 54 17.87 13.04 -3.31
N ALA A 55 17.98 13.48 -4.56
CA ALA A 55 16.93 14.23 -5.24
C ALA A 55 15.62 13.43 -5.35
N PHE A 56 15.69 12.13 -5.63
CA PHE A 56 14.52 11.27 -5.63
C PHE A 56 13.94 11.11 -4.22
N GLN A 57 14.79 10.92 -3.21
CA GLN A 57 14.33 10.76 -1.83
C GLN A 57 13.59 12.02 -1.34
N GLU A 58 14.11 13.20 -1.65
CA GLU A 58 13.44 14.46 -1.34
C GLU A 58 12.09 14.59 -2.07
N ALA A 59 12.05 14.28 -3.36
CA ALA A 59 10.81 14.33 -4.13
C ALA A 59 9.77 13.35 -3.59
N TYR A 60 10.19 12.14 -3.24
CA TYR A 60 9.35 11.12 -2.63
C TYR A 60 8.75 11.58 -1.30
N ASN A 61 9.54 12.21 -0.42
CA ASN A 61 9.06 12.69 0.87
C ASN A 61 8.07 13.86 0.74
N LYS A 62 8.19 14.67 -0.33
CA LYS A 62 7.33 15.83 -0.59
C LYS A 62 6.03 15.50 -1.35
N GLN A 63 5.87 14.27 -1.85
CA GLN A 63 4.73 13.92 -2.72
C GLN A 63 3.40 13.76 -1.96
N PHE A 64 3.44 13.51 -0.65
CA PHE A 64 2.27 13.28 0.18
C PHE A 64 1.74 14.60 0.74
N VAL A 65 0.84 15.22 -0.03
CA VAL A 65 0.29 16.56 0.27
C VAL A 65 -1.25 16.63 0.27
N HIS A 66 -1.94 15.66 -0.34
CA HIS A 66 -3.40 15.70 -0.52
C HIS A 66 -4.13 14.52 0.15
N GLU A 67 -3.59 13.31 0.08
CA GLU A 67 -4.23 12.09 0.61
C GLU A 67 -3.84 11.77 2.07
N GLY A 68 -2.92 12.55 2.62
CA GLY A 68 -2.30 12.38 3.93
C GLY A 68 -0.93 13.04 3.92
N ASN A 69 -0.33 13.24 5.08
CA ASN A 69 1.05 13.70 5.18
C ASN A 69 2.03 12.51 5.24
N TYR A 70 3.31 12.77 5.04
CA TYR A 70 4.35 11.74 5.07
C TYR A 70 4.41 10.98 6.39
N GLU A 71 4.15 11.63 7.52
CA GLU A 71 4.16 10.98 8.84
C GLU A 71 3.02 9.96 8.96
N GLU A 72 1.80 10.33 8.58
CA GLU A 72 0.63 9.44 8.56
C GLU A 72 0.86 8.24 7.64
N PHE A 73 1.41 8.49 6.46
CA PHE A 73 1.81 7.43 5.53
C PHE A 73 2.78 6.43 6.17
N MET A 74 3.81 6.94 6.86
CA MET A 74 4.78 6.11 7.57
C MET A 74 4.15 5.35 8.75
N GLN A 75 3.21 5.96 9.46
CA GLN A 75 2.46 5.29 10.53
C GLN A 75 1.68 4.08 9.98
N SER A 76 0.99 4.23 8.85
CA SER A 76 0.27 3.11 8.23
C SER A 76 1.17 1.99 7.75
N LEU A 77 2.36 2.30 7.22
CA LEU A 77 3.35 1.27 6.86
C LEU A 77 3.82 0.49 8.10
N ASN A 78 4.03 1.17 9.23
CA ASN A 78 4.41 0.53 10.49
C ASN A 78 3.29 -0.35 11.03
N GLN A 79 2.03 0.14 11.03
CA GLN A 79 0.87 -0.66 11.42
C GLN A 79 0.80 -1.95 10.61
N LEU A 80 1.02 -1.87 9.29
CA LEU A 80 0.98 -3.02 8.41
C LEU A 80 2.13 -4.01 8.66
N LYS A 81 3.30 -3.51 9.08
CA LYS A 81 4.46 -4.33 9.43
C LYS A 81 4.28 -5.08 10.76
N GLU A 82 3.63 -4.43 11.72
CA GLU A 82 3.28 -5.02 13.02
C GLU A 82 2.11 -6.01 12.88
N ASP A 83 1.20 -5.72 11.97
CA ASP A 83 0.05 -6.56 11.69
C ASP A 83 0.40 -7.78 10.84
N GLN A 84 0.72 -8.87 11.53
CA GLN A 84 1.09 -10.16 10.93
C GLN A 84 -0.10 -11.13 10.80
N LYS A 85 -1.34 -10.64 10.83
CA LYS A 85 -2.51 -11.51 10.68
C LYS A 85 -2.52 -12.18 9.31
N LYS A 86 -2.70 -13.51 9.32
CA LYS A 86 -2.90 -14.29 8.10
C LYS A 86 -4.36 -14.26 7.71
N LEU A 87 -4.66 -13.67 6.56
CA LEU A 87 -6.00 -13.65 5.99
C LEU A 87 -6.22 -14.88 5.11
N ASN A 88 -7.34 -15.55 5.29
CA ASN A 88 -7.76 -16.68 4.44
C ASN A 88 -8.68 -16.18 3.32
N ILE A 89 -8.17 -15.27 2.49
CA ILE A 89 -8.88 -14.67 1.36
C ILE A 89 -7.99 -14.70 0.11
N PRO A 90 -8.57 -14.78 -1.11
CA PRO A 90 -7.82 -14.63 -2.34
C PRO A 90 -7.07 -13.29 -2.41
N LEU A 91 -5.82 -13.34 -2.88
CA LEU A 91 -4.96 -12.18 -3.11
C LEU A 91 -4.42 -12.19 -4.54
N ILE A 92 -4.62 -11.09 -5.26
CA ILE A 92 -3.99 -10.82 -6.56
C ILE A 92 -3.03 -9.64 -6.40
N VAL A 93 -1.81 -9.79 -6.92
CA VAL A 93 -0.82 -8.71 -6.98
C VAL A 93 -0.53 -8.40 -8.44
N LEU A 94 -0.83 -7.17 -8.84
CA LEU A 94 -0.48 -6.62 -10.14
C LEU A 94 0.70 -5.67 -9.93
N SER A 95 1.82 -5.92 -10.61
CA SER A 95 2.96 -5.02 -10.58
C SER A 95 3.39 -4.63 -11.98
N ALA A 96 3.74 -3.36 -12.16
CA ALA A 96 4.37 -2.87 -13.37
C ALA A 96 5.70 -3.58 -13.59
N GLY A 97 5.94 -3.99 -14.85
CA GLY A 97 7.22 -4.51 -15.28
C GLY A 97 8.32 -3.43 -15.28
N LYS A 98 9.50 -3.77 -15.81
CA LYS A 98 10.63 -2.86 -15.92
C LYS A 98 10.22 -1.53 -16.58
N LYS A 99 10.28 -0.46 -15.79
CA LYS A 99 10.22 0.91 -16.31
C LYS A 99 11.62 1.30 -16.71
N ASN A 100 11.90 1.39 -18.02
CA ASN A 100 13.18 1.90 -18.57
C ASN A 100 13.53 3.34 -18.13
N HIS A 101 12.69 4.00 -17.32
CA HIS A 101 12.80 5.40 -16.92
C HIS A 101 13.30 5.61 -15.47
N TYR A 102 13.56 4.55 -14.69
CA TYR A 102 14.05 4.66 -13.30
C TYR A 102 15.47 4.10 -13.09
N SER A 103 16.13 3.65 -14.15
CA SER A 103 17.57 3.36 -14.11
C SER A 103 18.33 4.59 -14.61
N PRO A 104 19.42 5.01 -13.93
CA PRO A 104 20.37 5.95 -14.53
C PRO A 104 21.02 5.37 -15.79
#